data_AF-M5ADL0-F1
#
_entry.id   AF-M5ADL0-F1
#
_cell.length_a   1.000
_cell.length_b   1.000
_cell.length_c   1.000
_cell.angle_alpha   90.00
_cell.angle_beta   90.00
_cell.angle_gamma   90.00
#
_symmetry.space_group_name_H-M   'P 1'
#
loop_
_entity.id
_entity.type
_entity.pdbx_description
1 polymer ?
#
loop_
_entity_poly.entity_id
_entity_poly.type
_entity_poly.pdbx_seq_one_letter_code
_entity_poly.pdbx_strand_id
1 'polypeptide(L)'
;MRLLGSKVKQYRKQKNLSQQELADGICTQATVSLMEKKDKIPSIKIILQVCRRLNVSLGDILAGVGSGLDEQFDAICLDLRQDKYTEMAARLDQVDVSTEAASAFDRERYHYYRGFAELTVEQRPDEAIFHFNLVLRRSFHMAWDLYAIIGNVGMASAYLMRQDRDQARYYLGEATSYLTNFEWHDESSFQRLVWARYQIALMYLKLEQPQQALTNVEAALRVVKHRASLYLIDVLYEVKGLGEQALLARTAAKRSLMIAKTLALVTHNQALQERLNVTTDDLPAWSDQVNGFS
;
A
#
# COMPACT_ATOMS: atom_id res chain seq x y z
N MET A 1 6.71 14.86 2.50
CA MET A 1 7.50 15.14 1.28
C MET A 1 7.34 16.61 0.91
N ARG A 2 8.44 17.35 0.79
CA ARG A 2 8.45 18.77 0.38
C ARG A 2 9.44 18.94 -0.77
N LEU A 3 9.10 19.71 -1.80
CA LEU A 3 10.07 20.10 -2.81
C LEU A 3 11.05 21.12 -2.24
N LEU A 4 12.34 20.87 -2.44
CA LEU A 4 13.41 21.83 -2.17
C LEU A 4 13.62 22.66 -3.43
N GLY A 5 12.80 23.70 -3.62
CA GLY A 5 12.89 24.59 -4.78
C GLY A 5 14.27 25.22 -4.96
N SER A 6 14.95 25.49 -3.84
CA SER A 6 16.34 25.95 -3.82
C SER A 6 17.33 24.93 -4.44
N LYS A 7 17.13 23.62 -4.19
CA LYS A 7 17.94 22.54 -4.79
C LYS A 7 17.68 22.39 -6.29
N VAL A 8 16.41 22.43 -6.71
CA VAL A 8 16.05 22.44 -8.14
C VAL A 8 16.76 23.59 -8.87
N LYS A 9 16.71 24.79 -8.29
CA LYS A 9 17.40 25.98 -8.81
C LYS A 9 18.92 25.80 -8.86
N GLN A 10 19.50 25.23 -7.81
CA GLN A 10 20.93 24.95 -7.72
C GLN A 10 21.37 24.01 -8.84
N TYR A 11 20.74 22.84 -8.98
CA TYR A 11 21.09 21.85 -10.01
C TYR A 11 20.87 22.38 -11.44
N ARG A 12 19.79 23.14 -11.66
CA ARG A 12 19.57 23.80 -12.95
C ARG A 12 20.71 24.73 -13.32
N LYS A 13 21.16 25.57 -12.37
CA LYS A 13 22.29 26.47 -12.58
C LYS A 13 23.61 25.72 -12.78
N GLN A 14 23.85 24.63 -12.07
CA GLN A 14 25.04 23.78 -12.28
C GLN A 14 25.07 23.17 -13.69
N LYS A 15 23.91 22.93 -14.30
CA LYS A 15 23.77 22.49 -15.70
C LYS A 15 23.74 23.66 -16.71
N ASN A 16 23.93 24.90 -16.28
CA ASN A 16 23.87 26.11 -17.11
C ASN A 16 22.55 26.29 -17.89
N LEU A 17 21.44 25.77 -17.37
CA LEU A 17 20.12 25.88 -18.01
C LEU A 17 19.36 27.11 -17.50
N SER A 18 18.61 27.77 -18.37
CA SER A 18 17.53 28.70 -18.02
C SER A 18 16.29 27.94 -17.53
N GLN A 19 15.36 28.63 -16.85
CA GLN A 19 14.09 28.01 -16.44
C GLN A 19 13.25 27.56 -17.65
N GLN A 20 13.38 28.26 -18.78
CA GLN A 20 12.70 27.90 -20.02
C GLN A 20 13.27 26.61 -20.60
N GLU A 21 14.60 26.46 -20.65
CA GLU A 21 15.26 25.25 -21.14
C GLU A 21 15.01 24.04 -20.24
N LEU A 22 14.94 24.24 -18.91
CA LEU A 22 14.52 23.16 -18.02
C LEU A 22 13.07 22.74 -18.28
N ALA A 23 12.18 23.70 -18.52
CA ALA A 23 10.76 23.46 -18.75
C ALA A 23 10.46 22.83 -20.12
N ASP A 24 11.32 23.02 -21.11
CA ASP A 24 11.08 22.63 -22.50
C ASP A 24 10.68 21.15 -22.66
N GLY A 25 9.57 20.89 -23.35
CA GLY A 25 9.00 19.54 -23.51
C GLY A 25 8.57 18.84 -22.20
N ILE A 26 8.54 19.53 -21.05
CA ILE A 26 8.09 18.98 -19.76
C ILE A 26 6.88 19.76 -19.22
N CYS A 27 7.02 21.08 -19.05
CA CYS A 27 6.03 21.94 -18.42
C CYS A 27 6.22 23.40 -18.85
N THR A 28 5.54 24.34 -18.19
CA THR A 28 5.74 25.77 -18.45
C THR A 28 6.89 26.33 -17.62
N GLN A 29 7.60 27.34 -18.12
CA GLN A 29 8.61 28.06 -17.34
C GLN A 29 8.05 28.65 -16.04
N ALA A 30 6.77 29.06 -16.04
CA ALA A 30 6.06 29.48 -14.84
C ALA A 30 5.99 28.37 -13.79
N THR A 31 5.81 27.11 -14.20
CA THR A 31 5.81 25.94 -13.31
C THR A 31 7.18 25.76 -12.67
N VAL A 32 8.27 25.83 -13.46
CA VAL A 32 9.65 25.78 -12.92
C VAL A 32 9.92 26.96 -11.97
N SER A 33 9.44 28.16 -12.29
CA SER A 33 9.58 29.33 -11.42
C SER A 33 8.85 29.15 -10.08
N LEU A 34 7.63 28.57 -10.10
CA LEU A 34 6.87 28.25 -8.90
C LEU A 34 7.53 27.13 -8.08
N MET A 35 8.10 26.11 -8.74
CA MET A 35 8.91 25.08 -8.10
C MET A 35 10.08 25.71 -7.34
N GLU A 36 10.86 26.58 -8.00
CA GLU A 36 12.08 27.15 -7.44
C GLU A 36 11.84 28.22 -6.35
N LYS A 37 10.76 29.00 -6.46
CA LYS A 37 10.50 30.16 -5.58
C LYS A 37 9.50 29.88 -4.46
N LYS A 38 8.56 28.96 -4.69
CA LYS A 38 7.42 28.73 -3.80
C LYS A 38 7.35 27.28 -3.31
N ASP A 39 8.38 26.48 -3.58
CA ASP A 39 8.41 25.04 -3.30
C ASP A 39 7.16 24.31 -3.81
N LYS A 40 6.53 24.83 -4.89
CA LYS A 40 5.30 24.28 -5.43
C LYS A 40 5.59 22.93 -6.06
N ILE A 41 4.96 21.89 -5.52
CA ILE A 41 5.07 20.52 -6.01
C ILE A 41 4.18 20.38 -7.27
N PRO A 42 4.75 20.12 -8.46
CA PRO A 42 3.97 19.84 -9.67
C PRO A 42 3.55 18.35 -9.69
N SER A 43 3.00 17.88 -10.81
CA SER A 43 2.71 16.45 -10.97
C SER A 43 3.99 15.60 -10.94
N ILE A 44 3.90 14.35 -10.48
CA ILE A 44 5.06 13.45 -10.40
C ILE A 44 5.73 13.22 -11.77
N LYS A 45 4.94 13.20 -12.85
CA LYS A 45 5.45 13.15 -14.22
C LYS A 45 6.42 14.30 -14.50
N ILE A 46 6.06 15.52 -14.11
CA ILE A 46 6.91 16.71 -14.25
C ILE A 46 8.16 16.57 -13.37
N ILE A 47 8.01 16.15 -12.11
CA ILE A 47 9.16 15.98 -11.20
C ILE A 47 10.16 14.96 -11.75
N LEU A 48 9.69 13.78 -12.16
CA LEU A 48 10.55 12.72 -12.73
C LEU A 48 11.26 13.18 -14.01
N GLN A 49 10.56 13.90 -14.88
CA GLN A 49 11.17 14.45 -16.10
C GLN A 49 12.19 15.54 -15.78
N VAL A 50 11.94 16.39 -14.78
CA VAL A 50 12.89 17.40 -14.29
C VAL A 50 14.11 16.72 -13.68
N CYS A 51 13.94 15.69 -12.84
CA CYS A 51 15.04 14.90 -12.27
C CYS A 51 15.94 14.31 -13.38
N ARG A 52 15.34 13.68 -14.40
CA ARG A 52 16.08 13.14 -15.54
C ARG A 52 16.89 14.21 -16.27
N ARG A 53 16.32 15.40 -16.50
CA ARG A 53 17.02 16.48 -17.20
C ARG A 53 18.17 17.06 -16.38
N LEU A 54 17.97 17.20 -15.08
CA LEU A 54 18.99 17.69 -14.17
C LEU A 54 20.03 16.61 -13.82
N ASN A 55 19.79 15.36 -14.20
CA ASN A 55 20.58 14.18 -13.84
C ASN A 55 20.73 14.05 -12.31
N VAL A 56 19.61 14.12 -11.61
CA VAL A 56 19.51 13.99 -10.15
C VAL A 56 18.40 12.99 -9.79
N SER A 57 18.48 12.44 -8.59
CA SER A 57 17.43 11.60 -8.03
C SER A 57 16.28 12.43 -7.45
N LEU A 58 15.16 11.78 -7.13
CA LEU A 58 14.08 12.42 -6.37
C LEU A 58 14.56 12.89 -4.99
N GLY A 59 15.44 12.13 -4.34
CA GLY A 59 15.98 12.47 -3.02
C GLY A 59 16.82 13.75 -3.00
N ASP A 60 17.41 14.11 -4.12
CA ASP A 60 18.24 15.32 -4.22
C ASP A 60 17.44 16.62 -4.18
N ILE A 61 16.18 16.58 -4.63
CA ILE A 61 15.32 17.76 -4.77
C ILE A 61 14.07 17.70 -3.87
N LEU A 62 13.86 16.63 -3.12
CA LEU A 62 12.77 16.47 -2.18
C LEU A 62 13.32 16.35 -0.76
N ALA A 63 12.86 17.21 0.16
CA ALA A 63 13.04 17.03 1.58
C ALA A 63 12.00 16.05 2.15
N GLY A 64 12.44 15.27 3.14
CA GLY A 64 11.71 14.09 3.61
C GLY A 64 11.90 12.86 2.72
N VAL A 65 12.91 12.89 1.84
CA VAL A 65 13.55 11.72 1.25
C VAL A 65 14.99 11.82 1.76
N GLY A 66 15.42 10.89 2.60
CA GLY A 66 16.69 10.91 3.30
C GLY A 66 16.62 11.53 4.69
N SER A 67 15.78 11.02 5.59
CA SER A 67 16.08 11.12 7.03
C SER A 67 17.09 10.03 7.39
N GLY A 68 17.84 10.18 8.49
CA GLY A 68 18.62 9.06 9.04
C GLY A 68 17.76 7.84 9.44
N LEU A 69 16.44 7.92 9.29
CA LEU A 69 15.47 6.87 9.57
C LEU A 69 15.03 6.11 8.30
N ASP A 70 15.44 6.51 7.09
CA ASP A 70 15.02 5.82 5.86
C ASP A 70 15.40 4.35 5.86
N GLU A 71 16.65 4.03 6.19
CA GLU A 71 17.10 2.64 6.31
C GLU A 71 16.33 1.86 7.38
N GLN A 72 15.96 2.53 8.49
CA GLN A 72 15.14 1.92 9.54
C GLN A 72 13.72 1.62 9.04
N PHE A 73 13.09 2.57 8.35
CA PHE A 73 11.76 2.37 7.77
C PHE A 73 11.75 1.37 6.63
N ASP A 74 12.82 1.26 5.83
CA ASP A 74 12.96 0.25 4.79
C ASP A 74 13.07 -1.16 5.40
N ALA A 75 13.81 -1.31 6.51
CA ALA A 75 13.85 -2.56 7.27
C ALA A 75 12.48 -2.92 7.86
N ILE A 76 11.79 -1.96 8.50
CA ILE A 76 10.43 -2.14 9.05
C ILE A 76 9.45 -2.52 7.93
N CYS A 77 9.54 -1.89 6.77
CA CYS A 77 8.74 -2.20 5.58
C CYS A 77 8.99 -3.62 5.07
N LEU A 78 10.23 -4.09 5.13
CA LEU A 78 10.58 -5.46 4.74
C LEU A 78 10.00 -6.47 5.73
N ASP A 79 10.12 -6.23 7.03
CA ASP A 79 9.57 -7.11 8.06
C ASP A 79 8.04 -7.20 7.95
N LEU A 80 7.34 -6.08 7.75
CA LEU A 80 5.90 -6.06 7.48
C LEU A 80 5.54 -6.93 6.26
N ARG A 81 6.31 -6.84 5.17
CA ARG A 81 6.12 -7.62 3.94
C ARG A 81 6.57 -9.08 4.05
N GLN A 82 7.05 -9.52 5.19
CA GLN A 82 7.47 -10.91 5.43
C GLN A 82 6.70 -11.53 6.60
N ASP A 83 5.59 -10.90 7.02
CA ASP A 83 4.80 -11.27 8.20
C ASP A 83 5.62 -11.31 9.51
N LYS A 84 6.77 -10.64 9.57
CA LYS A 84 7.64 -10.57 10.75
C LYS A 84 7.19 -9.46 11.69
N TYR A 85 5.96 -9.58 12.18
CA TYR A 85 5.29 -8.52 12.93
C TYR A 85 5.99 -8.18 14.25
N THR A 86 6.50 -9.20 14.95
CA THR A 86 7.23 -9.01 16.22
C THR A 86 8.55 -8.27 15.99
N GLU A 87 9.30 -8.64 14.96
CA GLU A 87 10.54 -7.96 14.58
C GLU A 87 10.28 -6.54 14.09
N MET A 88 9.23 -6.35 13.29
CA MET A 88 8.78 -5.04 12.84
C MET A 88 8.48 -4.12 14.04
N ALA A 89 7.71 -4.60 15.03
CA ALA A 89 7.39 -3.83 16.23
C ALA A 89 8.66 -3.49 17.05
N ALA A 90 9.55 -4.46 17.26
CA ALA A 90 10.79 -4.25 17.98
C ALA A 90 11.73 -3.24 17.29
N ARG A 91 11.77 -3.21 15.95
CA ARG A 91 12.50 -2.17 15.21
C ARG A 91 11.80 -0.82 15.31
N LEU A 92 10.48 -0.80 15.24
CA LEU A 92 9.71 0.44 15.33
C LEU A 92 9.88 1.13 16.67
N ASP A 93 10.01 0.38 17.77
CA ASP A 93 10.28 0.92 19.11
C ASP A 93 11.64 1.62 19.22
N GLN A 94 12.57 1.37 18.28
CA GLN A 94 13.88 2.03 18.22
C GLN A 94 13.83 3.34 17.40
N VAL A 95 12.71 3.61 16.72
CA VAL A 95 12.57 4.80 15.87
C VAL A 95 12.13 6.00 16.72
N ASP A 96 13.03 6.97 16.90
CA ASP A 96 12.70 8.23 17.58
C ASP A 96 12.26 9.32 16.59
N VAL A 97 10.95 9.51 16.48
CA VAL A 97 10.35 10.59 15.68
C VAL A 97 10.00 11.87 16.48
N SER A 98 10.35 11.90 17.77
CA SER A 98 10.12 13.06 18.65
C SER A 98 11.17 14.17 18.45
N THR A 99 12.31 13.82 17.85
CA THR A 99 13.40 14.76 17.57
C THR A 99 13.02 15.81 16.53
N GLU A 100 13.62 17.01 16.64
CA GLU A 100 13.47 18.08 15.63
C GLU A 100 14.00 17.66 14.25
N ALA A 101 14.90 16.69 14.21
CA ALA A 101 15.45 16.12 12.98
C ALA A 101 14.42 15.27 12.20
N ALA A 102 13.41 14.72 12.87
CA ALA A 102 12.37 13.94 12.22
C ALA A 102 11.45 14.85 11.40
N SER A 103 11.25 14.50 10.13
CA SER A 103 10.34 15.23 9.25
C SER A 103 8.88 14.87 9.55
N ALA A 104 7.95 15.69 9.03
CA ALA A 104 6.53 15.36 9.07
C ALA A 104 6.20 14.05 8.33
N PHE A 105 7.04 13.65 7.36
CA PHE A 105 6.88 12.38 6.65
C PHE A 105 7.38 11.20 7.48
N ASP A 106 8.46 11.37 8.26
CA ASP A 106 8.92 10.36 9.22
C ASP A 106 7.86 10.07 10.28
N ARG A 107 7.26 11.13 10.83
CA ARG A 107 6.16 10.99 11.81
C ARG A 107 4.96 10.24 11.21
N GLU A 108 4.59 10.53 9.97
CA GLU A 108 3.52 9.77 9.30
C GLU A 108 3.90 8.29 9.14
N ARG A 109 5.10 7.99 8.62
CA ARG A 109 5.57 6.60 8.45
C ARG A 109 5.56 5.87 9.78
N TYR A 110 6.01 6.52 10.84
CA TYR A 110 5.95 5.97 12.18
C TYR A 110 4.52 5.63 12.58
N HIS A 111 3.57 6.56 12.49
CA HIS A 111 2.18 6.28 12.85
C HIS A 111 1.56 5.20 11.94
N TYR A 112 1.94 5.16 10.67
CA TYR A 112 1.51 4.12 9.74
C TYR A 112 1.94 2.72 10.21
N TYR A 113 3.23 2.50 10.47
CA TYR A 113 3.72 1.20 10.93
C TYR A 113 3.25 0.88 12.35
N ARG A 114 3.11 1.90 13.21
CA ARG A 114 2.61 1.72 14.58
C ARG A 114 1.18 1.23 14.57
N GLY A 115 0.31 1.76 13.70
CA GLY A 115 -1.05 1.26 13.54
C GLY A 115 -1.09 -0.23 13.21
N PHE A 116 -0.19 -0.72 12.36
CA PHE A 116 -0.08 -2.16 12.08
C PHE A 116 0.43 -2.96 13.27
N ALA A 117 1.46 -2.48 13.97
CA ALA A 117 1.97 -3.14 15.18
C ALA A 117 0.88 -3.29 16.26
N GLU A 118 0.08 -2.23 16.46
CA GLU A 118 -1.04 -2.25 17.41
C GLU A 118 -2.12 -3.27 17.03
N LEU A 119 -2.36 -3.52 15.74
CA LEU A 119 -3.29 -4.56 15.28
C LEU A 119 -2.73 -5.97 15.40
N THR A 120 -1.47 -6.18 14.99
CA THR A 120 -0.95 -7.54 14.76
C THR A 120 -0.24 -8.13 15.97
N VAL A 121 0.49 -7.31 16.73
CA VAL A 121 1.27 -7.76 17.89
C VAL A 121 0.49 -7.52 19.18
N GLU A 122 0.00 -6.30 19.35
CA GLU A 122 -0.57 -5.84 20.62
C GLU A 122 -2.08 -6.13 20.73
N GLN A 123 -2.74 -6.32 19.59
CA GLN A 123 -4.18 -6.53 19.47
C GLN A 123 -5.02 -5.41 20.13
N ARG A 124 -4.56 -4.16 20.01
CA ARG A 124 -5.20 -2.95 20.54
C ARG A 124 -5.83 -2.14 19.39
N PRO A 125 -7.08 -2.44 18.98
CA PRO A 125 -7.68 -1.81 17.81
C PRO A 125 -7.95 -0.31 17.99
N ASP A 126 -8.24 0.17 19.20
CA ASP A 126 -8.46 1.60 19.44
C ASP A 126 -7.17 2.41 19.24
N GLU A 127 -6.03 1.83 19.59
CA GLU A 127 -4.72 2.46 19.48
C GLU A 127 -4.31 2.48 18.00
N ALA A 128 -4.58 1.38 17.28
CA ALA A 128 -4.43 1.33 15.84
C ALA A 128 -5.28 2.41 15.15
N ILE A 129 -6.55 2.58 15.55
CA ILE A 129 -7.45 3.63 15.03
C ILE A 129 -6.85 5.02 15.27
N PHE A 130 -6.33 5.29 16.46
CA PHE A 130 -5.66 6.55 16.76
C PHE A 130 -4.50 6.82 15.79
N HIS A 131 -3.63 5.84 15.60
CA HIS A 131 -2.48 5.93 14.72
C HIS A 131 -2.86 6.13 13.25
N PHE A 132 -3.83 5.37 12.73
CA PHE A 132 -4.29 5.54 11.35
C PHE A 132 -5.02 6.87 11.14
N ASN A 133 -5.76 7.38 12.13
CA ASN A 133 -6.34 8.72 12.05
C ASN A 133 -5.28 9.81 11.90
N LEU A 134 -4.12 9.69 12.55
CA LEU A 134 -3.01 10.64 12.37
C LEU A 134 -2.43 10.60 10.94
N VAL A 135 -2.45 9.43 10.28
CA VAL A 135 -2.09 9.29 8.87
C VAL A 135 -3.13 9.93 7.95
N LEU A 136 -4.42 9.71 8.24
CA LEU A 136 -5.54 10.13 7.38
C LEU A 136 -5.92 11.63 7.50
N ARG A 137 -5.50 12.34 8.55
CA ARG A 137 -5.84 13.77 8.81
C ARG A 137 -5.28 14.80 7.81
N ARG A 138 -4.76 14.37 6.65
CA ARG A 138 -4.12 15.27 5.68
C ARG A 138 -5.13 16.07 4.87
N SER A 139 -4.85 17.36 4.68
CA SER A 139 -5.64 18.24 3.81
C SER A 139 -5.40 17.99 2.32
N PHE A 140 -4.38 17.20 1.94
CA PHE A 140 -4.07 16.84 0.56
C PHE A 140 -3.60 15.38 0.49
N HIS A 141 -4.41 14.54 -0.15
CA HIS A 141 -4.03 13.21 -0.60
C HIS A 141 -3.53 13.31 -2.05
N MET A 142 -2.31 12.86 -2.32
CA MET A 142 -1.83 12.77 -3.70
C MET A 142 -2.47 11.55 -4.40
N ALA A 143 -2.52 11.55 -5.74
CA ALA A 143 -3.13 10.43 -6.50
C ALA A 143 -2.42 9.07 -6.29
N TRP A 144 -1.19 9.07 -5.78
CA TRP A 144 -0.39 7.91 -5.39
C TRP A 144 -0.31 7.73 -3.86
N ASP A 145 -1.21 8.37 -3.10
CA ASP A 145 -1.23 8.31 -1.64
C ASP A 145 -1.73 6.96 -1.15
N LEU A 146 -0.82 6.00 -1.25
CA LEU A 146 -0.98 4.67 -0.74
C LEU A 146 -1.18 4.65 0.78
N TYR A 147 -0.72 5.67 1.51
CA TYR A 147 -0.99 5.78 2.95
C TYR A 147 -2.48 6.00 3.21
N ALA A 148 -3.19 6.70 2.33
CA ALA A 148 -4.64 6.80 2.42
C ALA A 148 -5.32 5.44 2.20
N ILE A 149 -4.97 4.73 1.12
CA ILE A 149 -5.54 3.39 0.82
C ILE A 149 -5.29 2.45 2.00
N ILE A 150 -4.03 2.32 2.40
CA ILE A 150 -3.62 1.33 3.38
C ILE A 150 -4.00 1.75 4.81
N GLY A 151 -4.05 3.05 5.10
CA GLY A 151 -4.60 3.58 6.34
C GLY A 151 -6.09 3.24 6.49
N ASN A 152 -6.88 3.37 5.41
CA ASN A 152 -8.29 2.95 5.40
C ASN A 152 -8.42 1.41 5.55
N VAL A 153 -7.53 0.62 4.93
CA VAL A 153 -7.46 -0.84 5.15
C VAL A 153 -7.16 -1.18 6.61
N GLY A 154 -6.23 -0.46 7.24
CA GLY A 154 -5.90 -0.58 8.66
C GLY A 154 -7.08 -0.22 9.57
N MET A 155 -7.76 0.90 9.28
CA MET A 155 -8.99 1.30 9.98
C MET A 155 -10.07 0.23 9.89
N ALA A 156 -10.34 -0.29 8.69
CA ALA A 156 -11.32 -1.36 8.50
C ALA A 156 -10.97 -2.62 9.31
N SER A 157 -9.68 -2.99 9.34
CA SER A 157 -9.19 -4.12 10.13
C SER A 157 -9.41 -3.90 11.63
N ALA A 158 -9.11 -2.70 12.13
CA ALA A 158 -9.33 -2.33 13.52
C ALA A 158 -10.81 -2.38 13.93
N TYR A 159 -11.71 -1.88 13.07
CA TYR A 159 -13.14 -1.94 13.33
C TYR A 159 -13.71 -3.36 13.23
N LEU A 160 -13.16 -4.21 12.36
CA LEU A 160 -13.50 -5.64 12.35
C LEU A 160 -13.10 -6.32 13.66
N MET A 161 -11.92 -6.02 14.21
CA MET A 161 -11.49 -6.54 15.52
C MET A 161 -12.42 -6.08 16.65
N ARG A 162 -12.95 -4.86 16.55
CA ARG A 162 -13.99 -4.33 17.45
C ARG A 162 -15.38 -4.90 17.19
N GLN A 163 -15.56 -5.77 16.19
CA GLN A 163 -16.84 -6.27 15.72
C GLN A 163 -17.80 -5.17 15.20
N ASP A 164 -17.28 -3.97 14.92
CA ASP A 164 -18.04 -2.86 14.32
C ASP A 164 -18.04 -3.00 12.80
N ARG A 165 -19.02 -3.77 12.32
CA ARG A 165 -19.13 -4.11 10.89
C ARG A 165 -19.50 -2.90 10.03
N ASP A 166 -20.19 -1.90 10.58
CA ASP A 166 -20.61 -0.71 9.84
C ASP A 166 -19.43 0.22 9.56
N GLN A 167 -18.62 0.50 10.57
CA GLN A 167 -17.40 1.28 10.38
C GLN A 167 -16.40 0.54 9.49
N ALA A 168 -16.25 -0.78 9.67
CA ALA A 168 -15.41 -1.58 8.77
C ALA A 168 -15.84 -1.43 7.30
N ARG A 169 -17.14 -1.55 7.01
CA ARG A 169 -17.67 -1.34 5.65
C ARG A 169 -17.37 0.05 5.10
N TYR A 170 -17.53 1.09 5.92
CA TYR A 170 -17.27 2.47 5.52
C TYR A 170 -15.82 2.64 5.06
N TYR A 171 -14.85 2.23 5.89
CA TYR A 171 -13.42 2.38 5.57
C TYR A 171 -12.97 1.48 4.40
N LEU A 172 -13.59 0.31 4.19
CA LEU A 172 -13.36 -0.49 2.97
C LEU A 172 -13.88 0.21 1.71
N GLY A 173 -15.02 0.89 1.80
CA GLY A 173 -15.57 1.69 0.71
C GLY A 173 -14.63 2.83 0.33
N GLU A 174 -14.12 3.56 1.33
CA GLU A 174 -13.12 4.63 1.12
C GLU A 174 -11.85 4.08 0.47
N ALA A 175 -11.28 3.00 1.00
CA ALA A 175 -10.09 2.36 0.42
C ALA A 175 -10.30 1.94 -1.05
N THR A 176 -11.46 1.37 -1.37
CA THR A 176 -11.83 0.96 -2.73
C THR A 176 -11.99 2.17 -3.67
N SER A 177 -12.55 3.27 -3.16
CA SER A 177 -12.67 4.54 -3.90
C SER A 177 -11.30 5.07 -4.31
N TYR A 178 -10.35 5.16 -3.37
CA TYR A 178 -8.97 5.57 -3.66
C TYR A 178 -8.30 4.65 -4.69
N LEU A 179 -8.53 3.34 -4.61
CA LEU A 179 -7.97 2.36 -5.55
C LEU A 179 -8.54 2.43 -6.97
N THR A 180 -9.68 3.08 -7.18
CA THR A 180 -10.33 3.16 -8.51
C THR A 180 -9.51 3.98 -9.50
N ASN A 181 -8.88 5.06 -9.02
CA ASN A 181 -8.07 5.98 -9.84
C ASN A 181 -6.57 5.89 -9.55
N PHE A 182 -6.14 4.84 -8.83
CA PHE A 182 -4.74 4.68 -8.45
C PHE A 182 -3.91 4.19 -9.65
N GLU A 183 -2.91 4.98 -10.04
CA GLU A 183 -1.91 4.59 -11.02
C GLU A 183 -0.63 4.13 -10.31
N TRP A 184 -0.15 2.93 -10.62
CA TRP A 184 1.14 2.44 -10.14
C TRP A 184 2.24 2.75 -11.16
N HIS A 185 3.45 3.03 -10.66
CA HIS A 185 4.58 3.47 -11.50
C HIS A 185 5.86 2.67 -11.26
N ASP A 186 5.86 1.77 -10.27
CA ASP A 186 7.00 0.97 -9.85
C ASP A 186 6.54 -0.37 -9.25
N GLU A 187 7.48 -1.29 -8.99
CA GLU A 187 7.19 -2.61 -8.42
C GLU A 187 6.49 -2.53 -7.05
N SER A 188 6.93 -1.62 -6.18
CA SER A 188 6.41 -1.49 -4.81
C SER A 188 4.97 -0.97 -4.84
N SER A 189 4.68 0.06 -5.64
CA SER A 189 3.31 0.56 -5.80
C SER A 189 2.38 -0.46 -6.45
N PHE A 190 2.88 -1.28 -7.39
CA PHE A 190 2.13 -2.43 -7.93
C PHE A 190 1.80 -3.46 -6.84
N GLN A 191 2.81 -3.94 -6.11
CA GLN A 191 2.63 -5.00 -5.11
C GLN A 191 1.66 -4.56 -4.01
N ARG A 192 1.76 -3.30 -3.58
CA ARG A 192 0.89 -2.75 -2.55
C ARG A 192 -0.55 -2.53 -3.04
N LEU A 193 -0.76 -2.18 -4.32
CA LEU A 193 -2.11 -2.18 -4.92
C LEU A 193 -2.73 -3.57 -4.90
N VAL A 194 -1.99 -4.59 -5.33
CA VAL A 194 -2.48 -5.97 -5.40
C VAL A 194 -2.80 -6.47 -4.00
N TRP A 195 -1.91 -6.21 -3.04
CA TRP A 195 -2.12 -6.53 -1.64
C TRP A 195 -3.34 -5.83 -1.05
N ALA A 196 -3.51 -4.52 -1.27
CA ALA A 196 -4.67 -3.79 -0.74
C ALA A 196 -5.99 -4.38 -1.24
N ARG A 197 -6.07 -4.71 -2.54
CA ARG A 197 -7.26 -5.35 -3.12
C ARG A 197 -7.51 -6.74 -2.53
N TYR A 198 -6.45 -7.52 -2.31
CA TYR A 198 -6.55 -8.81 -1.64
C TYR A 198 -7.10 -8.67 -0.22
N GLN A 199 -6.55 -7.77 0.61
CA GLN A 199 -7.01 -7.54 1.98
C GLN A 199 -8.45 -7.04 2.04
N ILE A 200 -8.81 -6.09 1.17
CA ILE A 200 -10.19 -5.60 1.05
C ILE A 200 -11.14 -6.75 0.71
N ALA A 201 -10.76 -7.63 -0.22
CA ALA A 201 -11.59 -8.77 -0.58
C ALA A 201 -11.77 -9.77 0.58
N LEU A 202 -10.71 -10.08 1.32
CA LEU A 202 -10.78 -10.91 2.52
C LEU A 202 -11.75 -10.33 3.55
N MET A 203 -11.62 -9.03 3.84
CA MET A 203 -12.49 -8.35 4.80
C MET A 203 -13.95 -8.31 4.34
N TYR A 204 -14.21 -8.13 3.03
CA TYR A 204 -15.56 -8.23 2.50
C TYR A 204 -16.13 -9.65 2.62
N LEU A 205 -15.34 -10.72 2.46
CA LEU A 205 -15.80 -12.08 2.77
C LEU A 205 -16.16 -12.26 4.24
N LYS A 206 -15.32 -11.77 5.17
CA LYS A 206 -15.62 -11.76 6.62
C LYS A 206 -16.93 -11.00 6.93
N LEU A 207 -17.23 -9.97 6.15
CA LEU A 207 -18.44 -9.17 6.26
C LEU A 207 -19.63 -9.74 5.48
N GLU A 208 -19.54 -10.97 4.96
CA GLU A 208 -20.58 -11.64 4.18
C GLU A 208 -21.01 -10.85 2.94
N GLN A 209 -20.05 -10.17 2.30
CA GLN A 209 -20.21 -9.37 1.08
C GLN A 209 -19.39 -9.95 -0.09
N PRO A 210 -19.76 -11.16 -0.57
CA PRO A 210 -18.97 -11.87 -1.57
C PRO A 210 -18.90 -11.15 -2.94
N GLN A 211 -19.91 -10.38 -3.35
CA GLN A 211 -19.84 -9.59 -4.59
C GLN A 211 -18.72 -8.53 -4.55
N GLN A 212 -18.59 -7.82 -3.43
CA GLN A 212 -17.56 -6.80 -3.21
C GLN A 212 -16.16 -7.44 -3.14
N ALA A 213 -16.06 -8.63 -2.55
CA ALA A 213 -14.83 -9.41 -2.55
C ALA A 213 -14.41 -9.80 -3.98
N LEU A 214 -15.32 -10.38 -4.77
CA LEU A 214 -15.05 -10.77 -6.15
C LEU A 214 -14.66 -9.57 -7.03
N THR A 215 -15.33 -8.44 -6.86
CA THR A 215 -15.00 -7.20 -7.60
C THR A 215 -13.54 -6.77 -7.36
N ASN A 216 -13.08 -6.82 -6.11
CA ASN A 216 -11.70 -6.47 -5.76
C ASN A 216 -10.68 -7.48 -6.28
N VAL A 217 -10.98 -8.78 -6.13
CA VAL A 217 -10.13 -9.87 -6.65
C VAL A 217 -9.99 -9.80 -8.16
N GLU A 218 -11.08 -9.56 -8.90
CA GLU A 218 -11.03 -9.47 -10.36
C GLU A 218 -10.27 -8.25 -10.84
N ALA A 219 -10.37 -7.12 -10.12
CA ALA A 219 -9.53 -5.97 -10.38
C ALA A 219 -8.03 -6.28 -10.16
N ALA A 220 -7.68 -6.96 -9.07
CA ALA A 220 -6.30 -7.37 -8.81
C ALA A 220 -5.77 -8.36 -9.86
N LEU A 221 -6.54 -9.41 -10.17
CA LEU A 221 -6.17 -10.43 -11.17
C LEU A 221 -5.98 -9.83 -12.57
N ARG A 222 -6.77 -8.82 -12.96
CA ARG A 222 -6.57 -8.10 -14.24
C ARG A 222 -5.18 -7.46 -14.29
N VAL A 223 -4.78 -6.78 -13.22
CA VAL A 223 -3.50 -6.08 -13.14
C VAL A 223 -2.32 -7.06 -13.07
N VAL A 224 -2.43 -8.10 -12.24
CA VAL A 224 -1.41 -9.17 -12.11
C VAL A 224 -1.18 -9.88 -13.45
N LYS A 225 -2.24 -10.25 -14.17
CA LYS A 225 -2.15 -10.91 -15.47
C LYS A 225 -1.59 -10.00 -16.55
N HIS A 226 -2.01 -8.73 -16.59
CA HIS A 226 -1.49 -7.77 -17.55
C HIS A 226 0.02 -7.58 -17.40
N ARG A 227 0.52 -7.63 -16.16
CA ARG A 227 1.95 -7.53 -15.84
C ARG A 227 2.72 -8.86 -15.94
N ALA A 228 2.03 -9.96 -16.25
CA ALA A 228 2.59 -11.31 -16.19
C ALA A 228 3.29 -11.63 -14.86
N SER A 229 2.74 -11.13 -13.74
CA SER A 229 3.28 -11.34 -12.39
C SER A 229 2.64 -12.56 -11.73
N LEU A 230 3.40 -13.24 -10.87
CA LEU A 230 2.89 -14.29 -9.98
C LEU A 230 2.61 -13.79 -8.55
N TYR A 231 2.82 -12.49 -8.29
CA TYR A 231 2.64 -11.92 -6.96
C TYR A 231 1.19 -12.06 -6.48
N LEU A 232 0.99 -12.78 -5.36
CA LEU A 232 -0.30 -13.09 -4.72
C LEU A 232 -1.35 -13.75 -5.62
N ILE A 233 -0.95 -14.28 -6.80
CA ILE A 233 -1.93 -14.78 -7.77
C ILE A 233 -2.68 -16.01 -7.24
N ASP A 234 -1.99 -16.86 -6.48
CA ASP A 234 -2.52 -18.05 -5.82
C ASP A 234 -3.61 -17.71 -4.80
N VAL A 235 -3.31 -16.84 -3.82
CA VAL A 235 -4.26 -16.40 -2.80
C VAL A 235 -5.41 -15.58 -3.40
N LEU A 236 -5.18 -14.83 -4.48
CA LEU A 236 -6.28 -14.16 -5.18
C LEU A 236 -7.27 -15.17 -5.77
N TYR A 237 -6.79 -16.30 -6.32
CA TYR A 237 -7.67 -17.37 -6.80
C TYR A 237 -8.35 -18.14 -5.67
N GLU A 238 -7.71 -18.27 -4.49
CA GLU A 238 -8.36 -18.79 -3.29
C GLU A 238 -9.57 -17.93 -2.91
N VAL A 239 -9.37 -16.62 -2.74
CA VAL A 239 -10.43 -15.68 -2.37
C VAL A 239 -11.53 -15.64 -3.43
N LYS A 240 -11.16 -15.73 -4.71
CA LYS A 240 -12.14 -15.88 -5.80
C LYS A 240 -13.03 -17.10 -5.58
N GLY A 241 -12.41 -18.25 -5.32
CA GLY A 241 -13.13 -19.50 -5.09
C GLY A 241 -14.05 -19.43 -3.88
N LEU A 242 -13.58 -18.85 -2.77
CA LEU A 242 -14.38 -18.65 -1.56
C LEU A 242 -15.57 -17.71 -1.81
N GLY A 243 -15.37 -16.60 -2.53
CA GLY A 243 -16.45 -15.70 -2.92
C GLY A 243 -17.48 -16.36 -3.83
N GLU A 244 -17.04 -17.12 -4.83
CA GLU A 244 -17.93 -17.90 -5.71
C GLU A 244 -18.71 -18.97 -4.93
N GLN A 245 -18.08 -19.61 -3.93
CA GLN A 245 -18.74 -20.58 -3.07
C GLN A 245 -19.81 -19.94 -2.19
N ALA A 246 -19.53 -18.77 -1.60
CA ALA A 246 -20.52 -17.99 -0.84
C ALA A 246 -21.72 -17.55 -1.71
N LEU A 247 -21.53 -17.43 -3.03
CA LEU A 247 -22.59 -17.19 -4.01
C LEU A 247 -23.27 -18.45 -4.56
N LEU A 248 -22.94 -19.63 -4.02
CA LEU A 248 -23.43 -20.93 -4.48
C LEU A 248 -23.05 -21.26 -5.93
N ALA A 249 -22.05 -20.58 -6.50
CA ALA A 249 -21.54 -20.81 -7.85
C ALA A 249 -20.54 -22.00 -7.88
N ARG A 250 -21.02 -23.19 -7.50
CA ARG A 250 -20.20 -24.39 -7.21
C ARG A 250 -19.17 -24.73 -8.29
N THR A 251 -19.55 -24.71 -9.57
CA THR A 251 -18.65 -25.04 -10.68
C THR A 251 -17.53 -24.01 -10.84
N ALA A 252 -17.85 -22.73 -10.67
CA ALA A 252 -16.87 -21.65 -10.74
C ALA A 252 -15.91 -21.75 -9.54
N ALA A 253 -16.45 -21.90 -8.34
CA ALA A 253 -15.68 -22.04 -7.10
C ALA A 253 -14.68 -23.19 -7.19
N LYS A 254 -15.13 -24.38 -7.61
CA LYS A 254 -14.26 -25.55 -7.78
C LYS A 254 -13.12 -25.28 -8.76
N ARG A 255 -13.40 -24.58 -9.87
CA ARG A 255 -12.38 -24.20 -10.84
C ARG A 255 -11.37 -23.22 -10.25
N SER A 256 -11.84 -22.16 -9.58
CA SER A 256 -10.97 -21.14 -8.97
C SER A 256 -10.08 -21.73 -7.88
N LEU A 257 -10.62 -22.59 -7.01
CA LEU A 257 -9.85 -23.26 -5.96
C LEU A 257 -8.83 -24.26 -6.53
N MET A 258 -9.17 -24.97 -7.62
CA MET A 258 -8.20 -25.84 -8.30
C MET A 258 -7.03 -25.04 -8.90
N ILE A 259 -7.32 -23.86 -9.47
CA ILE A 259 -6.28 -22.94 -9.94
C ILE A 259 -5.42 -22.45 -8.77
N ALA A 260 -6.04 -22.04 -7.66
CA ALA A 260 -5.33 -21.61 -6.45
C ALA A 260 -4.36 -22.68 -5.95
N LYS A 261 -4.82 -23.93 -5.81
CA LYS A 261 -4.00 -25.07 -5.39
C LYS A 261 -2.82 -25.33 -6.32
N THR A 262 -3.04 -25.21 -7.63
CA THR A 262 -1.97 -25.40 -8.63
C THR A 262 -0.94 -24.28 -8.55
N LEU A 263 -1.39 -23.04 -8.43
CA LEU A 263 -0.51 -21.88 -8.32
C LEU A 263 0.27 -21.88 -7.00
N ALA A 264 -0.33 -22.31 -5.89
CA ALA A 264 0.35 -22.43 -4.60
C ALA A 264 1.59 -23.36 -4.65
N LEU A 265 1.56 -24.39 -5.49
CA LEU A 265 2.73 -25.24 -5.76
C LEU A 265 3.82 -24.49 -6.54
N VAL A 266 3.41 -23.71 -7.54
CA VAL A 266 4.31 -22.93 -8.41
C VAL A 266 4.95 -21.77 -7.66
N THR A 267 4.21 -21.11 -6.76
CA THR A 267 4.67 -19.98 -5.94
C THR A 267 5.36 -20.44 -4.67
N HIS A 268 5.42 -21.74 -4.39
CA HIS A 268 5.95 -22.33 -3.16
C HIS A 268 5.25 -21.84 -1.88
N ASN A 269 3.97 -21.48 -1.96
CA ASN A 269 3.15 -21.06 -0.82
C ASN A 269 2.70 -22.28 0.00
N GLN A 270 3.55 -22.73 0.93
CA GLN A 270 3.30 -23.93 1.75
C GLN A 270 2.04 -23.80 2.62
N ALA A 271 1.83 -22.63 3.24
CA ALA A 271 0.66 -22.38 4.08
C ALA A 271 -0.65 -22.51 3.30
N LEU A 272 -0.69 -22.00 2.06
CA LEU A 272 -1.85 -22.17 1.18
C LEU A 272 -2.03 -23.62 0.73
N GLN A 273 -0.94 -24.33 0.42
CA GLN A 273 -1.00 -25.75 0.05
C GLN A 273 -1.61 -26.59 1.17
N GLU A 274 -1.18 -26.39 2.42
CA GLU A 274 -1.73 -27.08 3.58
C GLU A 274 -3.22 -26.76 3.74
N ARG A 275 -3.59 -25.48 3.71
CA ARG A 275 -4.98 -25.03 3.85
C ARG A 275 -5.91 -25.61 2.78
N LEU A 276 -5.47 -25.69 1.52
CA LEU A 276 -6.25 -26.22 0.40
C LEU A 276 -6.16 -27.76 0.24
N ASN A 277 -5.27 -28.43 0.97
CA ASN A 277 -5.17 -29.90 0.97
C ASN A 277 -6.13 -30.56 1.97
N VAL A 278 -6.61 -29.83 2.98
CA VAL A 278 -7.46 -30.37 4.05
C VAL A 278 -8.94 -30.54 3.62
N THR A 279 -9.40 -29.94 2.52
CA THR A 279 -10.84 -29.82 2.25
C THR A 279 -11.31 -30.42 0.94
N THR A 280 -11.99 -31.58 1.03
CA THR A 280 -13.10 -31.93 0.13
C THR A 280 -14.49 -31.81 0.75
N ASP A 281 -14.71 -31.56 2.04
CA ASP A 281 -16.10 -31.37 2.53
C ASP A 281 -16.36 -30.43 3.72
N ASP A 282 -15.38 -29.93 4.48
CA ASP A 282 -15.66 -28.94 5.53
C ASP A 282 -14.57 -27.87 5.58
N LEU A 283 -14.89 -26.65 5.13
CA LEU A 283 -14.00 -25.50 5.28
C LEU A 283 -13.84 -25.17 6.78
N PRO A 284 -12.61 -25.10 7.32
CA PRO A 284 -12.39 -24.64 8.69
C PRO A 284 -12.93 -23.22 8.88
N ALA A 285 -13.45 -22.93 10.07
CA ALA A 285 -13.67 -21.57 10.51
C ALA A 285 -12.37 -20.77 10.31
N TRP A 286 -12.49 -19.66 9.58
CA TRP A 286 -11.45 -18.67 9.34
C TRP A 286 -10.61 -18.43 10.60
N SER A 287 -9.29 -18.63 10.54
CA SER A 287 -8.41 -18.19 11.63
C SER A 287 -8.25 -16.67 11.57
N ASP A 288 -8.36 -15.99 12.71
CA ASP A 288 -8.16 -14.54 12.83
C ASP A 288 -6.75 -14.06 12.51
N GLN A 289 -5.81 -14.98 12.31
CA GLN A 289 -4.50 -14.69 11.75
C GLN A 289 -4.64 -14.39 10.26
N VAL A 290 -4.65 -13.10 9.93
CA VAL A 290 -4.39 -12.60 8.58
C VAL A 290 -2.94 -12.97 8.23
N ASN A 291 -2.70 -14.22 7.83
CA ASN A 291 -1.40 -14.65 7.29
C ASN A 291 -1.30 -14.07 5.89
N GLY A 292 -0.49 -13.03 5.74
CA GLY A 292 -0.71 -12.04 4.70
C GLY A 292 0.48 -11.65 3.87
N PHE A 293 1.64 -12.33 3.88
CA PHE A 293 2.80 -11.93 3.07
C PHE A 293 3.87 -13.02 2.85
N SER A 294 3.48 -14.24 2.46
CA SER A 294 4.40 -15.22 1.86
C SER A 294 3.82 -15.85 0.60
#